data_AF-A0A392V0M1-F1
#
_entry.id   AF-A0A392V0M1-F1
#
_cell.length_a   1.000
_cell.length_b   1.000
_cell.length_c   1.000
_cell.angle_alpha   90.00
_cell.angle_beta   90.00
_cell.angle_gamma   90.00
#
_symmetry.space_group_name_H-M   'P 1'
#
loop_
_entity.id
_entity.type
_entity.pdbx_description
1 polymer ?
#
loop_
_entity_poly.entity_id
_entity_poly.type
_entity_poly.pdbx_seq_one_letter_code
_entity_poly.pdbx_strand_id
1 'polypeptide(L)' 'VLIAEQEANHDPNTLEICRDVRAEIQRSLDAGEAEEGTPIYGTMQRLITMLNPALTFRRLRRGRRFARRE' A
#
# COMPACT_ATOMS: atom_id res chain seq x y z
N VAL A 1 9.55 6.39 15.16
CA VAL A 1 10.61 7.22 14.54
C VAL A 1 10.66 7.07 13.01
N LEU A 2 10.44 5.88 12.43
CA LEU A 2 10.51 5.67 10.96
C LEU A 2 9.52 6.48 10.09
N ILE A 3 8.27 6.67 10.52
CA ILE A 3 7.22 7.28 9.66
C ILE A 3 7.42 8.80 9.48
N ALA A 4 7.77 9.52 10.56
CA ALA A 4 7.94 10.97 10.52
C ALA A 4 9.18 11.41 9.71
N GLU A 5 10.27 10.63 9.78
CA GLU A 5 11.48 10.89 8.98
C GLU A 5 11.25 10.57 7.50
N GLN A 6 10.44 9.56 7.17
CA GLN A 6 10.11 9.23 5.78
C GLN A 6 9.17 10.25 5.13
N GLU A 7 8.24 10.85 5.87
CA GLU A 7 7.39 11.94 5.36
C GLU A 7 8.19 13.21 5.05
N ALA A 8 9.22 13.52 5.83
CA ALA A 8 10.10 14.67 5.61
C ALA A 8 10.99 14.51 4.35
N ASN A 9 11.46 13.29 4.07
CA ASN A 9 12.36 13.01 2.95
C ASN A 9 11.67 12.83 1.60
N HIS A 10 10.33 12.81 1.57
CA HIS A 10 9.55 12.67 0.32
C HIS A 10 10.00 11.45 -0.51
N ASP A 11 10.47 10.40 0.18
CA ASP A 11 11.22 9.30 -0.41
C ASP A 11 10.32 8.50 -1.36
N PRO A 12 10.61 8.46 -2.67
CA PRO A 12 9.85 7.67 -3.62
C PRO A 12 9.84 6.16 -3.31
N ASN A 13 10.80 5.67 -2.52
CA ASN A 13 10.97 4.25 -2.17
C ASN A 13 9.91 3.74 -1.20
N THR A 14 9.37 4.58 -0.30
CA THR A 14 8.36 4.15 0.67
C THR A 14 7.10 3.62 -0.01
N LEU A 15 6.70 4.23 -1.13
CA LEU A 15 5.55 3.78 -1.91
C LEU A 15 5.83 2.51 -2.72
N GLU A 16 7.08 2.29 -3.10
CA GLU A 16 7.52 1.05 -3.73
C GLU A 16 7.46 -0.09 -2.73
N ILE A 17 8.00 0.10 -1.53
CA ILE A 17 7.89 -0.85 -0.42
C ILE A 17 6.43 -1.18 -0.12
N CYS A 18 5.52 -0.19 -0.05
CA CYS A 18 4.10 -0.47 0.16
C CYS A 18 3.46 -1.29 -0.97
N ARG A 19 3.93 -1.14 -2.21
CA ARG A 19 3.44 -1.95 -3.35
C ARG A 19 3.96 -3.37 -3.26
N ASP A 20 5.23 -3.53 -2.94
CA ASP A 20 5.88 -4.83 -2.85
C ASP A 20 5.26 -5.65 -1.71
N VAL A 21 5.06 -5.03 -0.55
CA VAL A 21 4.36 -5.67 0.58
C VAL A 21 2.94 -6.06 0.20
N ARG A 22 2.18 -5.18 -0.45
CA ARG A 22 0.80 -5.51 -0.90
C ARG A 22 0.81 -6.66 -1.92
N ALA A 23 1.75 -6.66 -2.85
CA ALA A 23 1.86 -7.69 -3.87
C ALA A 23 2.21 -9.05 -3.27
N GLU A 24 3.13 -9.08 -2.30
CA GLU A 24 3.50 -10.31 -1.60
C GLU A 24 2.34 -10.88 -0.79
N ILE A 25 1.65 -10.06 0.00
CA ILE A 25 0.48 -10.53 0.75
C ILE A 25 -0.57 -11.12 -0.20
N GLN A 26 -0.83 -10.47 -1.33
CA GLN A 26 -1.77 -11.01 -2.32
C GLN A 26 -1.30 -12.34 -2.90
N ARG A 27 -0.01 -12.46 -3.24
CA ARG A 27 0.56 -13.73 -3.73
C ARG A 27 0.42 -14.86 -2.71
N SER A 28 0.72 -14.60 -1.43
CA SER A 28 0.54 -15.58 -0.35
C SER A 28 -0.91 -16.03 -0.21
N LEU A 29 -1.86 -15.09 -0.31
CA LEU A 29 -3.30 -15.41 -0.30
C LEU A 29 -3.70 -16.25 -1.51
N ASP A 30 -3.25 -15.88 -2.71
CA ASP A 30 -3.56 -16.60 -3.96
C ASP A 30 -2.93 -18.01 -3.98
N ALA A 31 -1.78 -18.18 -3.30
CA ALA A 31 -1.11 -19.47 -3.13
C ALA A 31 -1.76 -20.36 -2.06
N GLY A 32 -2.75 -19.85 -1.32
CA GLY A 32 -3.43 -20.60 -0.26
C GLY A 32 -2.62 -20.70 1.04
N GLU A 33 -1.60 -19.87 1.25
CA GLU A 33 -0.83 -19.84 2.50
C GLU A 33 -1.68 -19.40 3.70
N ALA A 34 -2.79 -18.69 3.41
CA ALA A 34 -3.81 -18.33 4.37
C ALA A 34 -5.19 -18.41 3.71
N GLU A 35 -6.08 -19.22 4.29
CA GLU A 35 -7.44 -19.44 3.79
C GLU A 35 -8.47 -18.55 4.50
N GLU A 36 -9.57 -18.26 3.82
CA GLU A 36 -10.70 -17.52 4.40
C GLU A 36 -11.23 -18.23 5.65
N GLY A 37 -11.52 -17.45 6.70
CA GLY A 37 -11.90 -17.98 8.02
C GLY A 37 -10.73 -18.22 8.97
N THR A 38 -9.48 -18.24 8.48
CA THR A 38 -8.31 -18.28 9.37
C THR A 38 -8.01 -16.91 9.99
N PRO A 39 -7.51 -16.84 11.24
CA PRO A 39 -7.10 -15.58 11.86
C PRO A 39 -6.03 -14.82 11.07
N ILE A 40 -5.16 -15.56 10.37
CA ILE A 40 -4.09 -14.99 9.56
C ILE A 40 -4.63 -14.33 8.28
N TYR A 41 -5.62 -14.93 7.61
CA TYR A 41 -6.31 -14.32 6.47
C TYR A 41 -6.96 -12.97 6.83
N GLY A 42 -7.68 -12.94 7.96
CA GLY A 42 -8.28 -11.70 8.45
C GLY A 42 -7.24 -10.62 8.77
N THR A 43 -6.04 -11.02 9.21
CA THR A 43 -4.92 -10.11 9.48
C THR A 43 -4.33 -9.55 8.19
N MET A 44 -4.07 -10.41 7.21
CA MET A 44 -3.56 -10.02 5.88
C MET A 44 -4.51 -9.04 5.18
N GLN A 45 -5.81 -9.25 5.25
CA GLN A 45 -6.82 -8.32 4.70
C GLN A 45 -6.80 -6.94 5.36
N ARG A 46 -6.64 -6.88 6.69
CA ARG A 46 -6.51 -5.60 7.41
C ARG A 46 -5.24 -4.85 7.01
N LEU A 47 -4.13 -5.56 6.81
CA LEU A 47 -2.87 -4.97 6.34
C LEU A 47 -3.02 -4.38 4.94
N ILE A 48 -3.62 -5.10 3.99
CA ILE A 48 -3.92 -4.56 2.65
C ILE A 48 -4.78 -3.30 2.74
N THR A 49 -5.81 -3.32 3.60
CA THR A 49 -6.70 -2.17 3.81
C THR A 49 -5.95 -0.95 4.35
N MET A 50 -5.01 -1.14 5.29
CA MET A 50 -4.17 -0.07 5.81
C MET A 50 -3.18 0.49 4.77
N LEU A 51 -2.71 -0.32 3.83
CA LEU A 51 -1.78 0.10 2.77
C LEU A 51 -2.46 0.87 1.64
N ASN A 52 -3.75 0.61 1.37
CA ASN A 52 -4.49 1.20 0.25
C ASN A 52 -4.50 2.75 0.24
N PRO A 53 -4.66 3.47 1.36
CA PRO A 53 -4.57 4.93 1.38
C PRO A 53 -3.23 5.45 0.85
N ALA A 54 -2.10 4.90 1.33
CA ALA A 54 -0.77 5.32 0.89
C ALA A 54 -0.58 5.15 -0.64
N LEU A 55 -1.14 4.07 -1.20
CA LEU A 55 -1.10 3.80 -2.64
C LEU A 55 -2.07 4.68 -3.45
N THR A 56 -3.21 5.05 -2.87
CA THR A 56 -4.28 5.83 -3.52
C THR A 56 -3.97 7.33 -3.54
N PHE A 57 -3.39 7.89 -2.48
CA PHE A 57 -3.09 9.32 -2.38
C PHE A 57 -2.14 9.84 -3.47
N ARG A 58 -1.19 9.02 -3.96
CA ARG A 58 -0.33 9.39 -5.10
C ARG A 58 -1.12 9.47 -6.41
N ARG A 59 -2.13 8.62 -6.60
CA ARG A 59 -3.00 8.62 -7.80
C ARG A 59 -3.78 9.94 -7.89
N LEU A 60 -4.31 10.42 -6.77
CA LEU A 60 -5.02 11.71 -6.67
C LEU A 60 -4.08 12.91 -6.86
N ARG A 61 -2.85 12.89 -6.32
CA ARG A 61 -1.86 13.98 -6.55
C ARG A 61 -1.37 14.04 -7.99
N ARG A 62 -1.23 12.91 -8.71
CA ARG A 62 -0.90 12.92 -10.15
C ARG A 62 -2.06 13.47 -10.98
N GLY A 63 -3.30 13.05 -10.73
CA GLY A 63 -4.48 13.56 -11.46
C GLY A 63 -4.66 15.08 -11.35
N ARG A 64 -4.45 15.65 -10.16
CA ARG A 64 -4.53 17.12 -9.94
C ARG A 64 -3.42 17.93 -10.61
N ARG A 65 -2.29 17.30 -10.97
CA ARG A 65 -1.19 17.98 -11.66
C ARG A 65 -1.43 18.09 -13.17
N PHE A 66 -2.26 17.20 -13.73
CA PHE A 66 -2.72 17.27 -15.13
C PHE A 66 -3.93 18.19 -15.29
N ALA A 67 -4.85 18.22 -14.34
CA ALA A 67 -6.04 19.09 -14.38
C ALA A 67 -5.76 20.60 -14.16
N ARG A 68 -4.49 21.02 -14.09
CA ARG A 68 -4.09 22.42 -13.89
C ARG A 68 -3.30 22.99 -15.08
N ARG A 69 -3.29 22.28 -16.20
CA ARG A 69 -2.62 22.65 -17.46
C ARG A 69 -3.58 22.75 -18.65
N GLU A 70 -4.89 22.74 -18.42
CA GLU A 70 -5.92 23.01 -19.42
C GLU A 70 -6.64 24.32 -19.08
#